data_AF-A0A3P6H7I9-F1
#
_entry.id   AF-A0A3P6H7I9-F1
#
_cell.length_a   1.000
_cell.length_b   1.000
_cell.length_c   1.000
_cell.angle_alpha   90.00
_cell.angle_beta   90.00
_cell.angle_gamma   90.00
#
_symmetry.space_group_name_H-M   'P 1'
#
loop_
_entity.id
_entity.type
_entity.pdbx_description
1 polymer ?
#
loop_
_entity_poly.entity_id
_entity_poly.type
_entity_poly.pdbx_seq_one_letter_code
_entity_poly.pdbx_strand_id
1 'polypeptide(L)' 'MGDSQDAKGKGQYHSWSGPENRLLLRSLMDAINNGFRDASGKFNKLTIETRVLSVLRQQLGSKKTYGHYKNR' A
#
# COMPACT_ATOMS: atom_id res chain seq x y z
N MET A 1 7.52 23.17 -26.91
CA MET A 1 6.55 22.83 -25.84
C MET A 1 6.63 21.34 -25.63
N GLY A 2 6.90 20.91 -24.39
CA GLY A 2 7.28 19.54 -24.06
C GLY A 2 6.18 18.52 -24.34
N ASP A 3 6.64 17.36 -24.81
CA ASP A 3 5.93 16.15 -25.18
C ASP A 3 4.93 15.69 -24.09
N SER A 4 3.63 15.74 -24.42
CA SER A 4 2.58 15.09 -23.64
C SER A 4 2.44 13.66 -24.15
N GLN A 5 3.31 12.78 -23.67
CA GLN A 5 3.23 11.36 -23.99
C GLN A 5 1.94 10.78 -23.38
N ASP A 6 0.96 10.56 -24.26
CA ASP A 6 -0.23 9.73 -24.06
C ASP A 6 0.21 8.33 -23.62
N ALA A 7 0.31 8.11 -22.30
CA ALA A 7 0.57 6.79 -21.73
C ALA A 7 -0.74 6.02 -21.59
N LYS A 8 -1.32 5.62 -22.73
CA LYS A 8 -2.34 4.58 -22.80
C LYS A 8 -1.76 3.23 -22.32
N GLY A 9 -2.46 2.59 -21.39
CA GLY A 9 -2.58 1.13 -21.40
C GLY A 9 -1.53 0.29 -20.66
N LYS A 10 -1.16 0.64 -19.43
CA LYS A 10 -0.65 -0.35 -18.45
C LYS A 10 -1.38 -0.09 -17.13
N GLY A 11 -2.11 -1.11 -16.65
CA GLY A 11 -3.10 -1.02 -15.58
C GLY A 11 -2.71 0.01 -14.52
N GLN A 12 -3.55 1.03 -14.36
CA GLN A 12 -3.30 2.24 -13.55
C GLN A 12 -2.36 1.92 -12.39
N TYR A 13 -1.08 2.25 -12.56
CA TYR A 13 -0.13 2.13 -11.48
C TYR A 13 -0.62 3.12 -10.44
N HIS A 14 -1.29 2.60 -9.42
CA HIS A 14 -1.96 3.40 -8.43
C HIS A 14 -0.89 3.89 -7.47
N SER A 15 -0.13 4.88 -7.93
CA SER A 15 0.91 5.58 -7.19
C SER A 15 0.40 5.89 -5.80
N TRP A 16 1.22 5.57 -4.81
CA TRP A 16 0.95 5.88 -3.42
C TRP A 16 1.23 7.36 -3.21
N SER A 17 0.20 8.11 -2.85
CA SER A 17 0.35 9.53 -2.52
C SER A 17 1.31 9.68 -1.33
N GLY A 18 2.03 10.80 -1.22
CA GLY A 18 2.91 11.10 -0.07
C GLY A 18 2.32 10.73 1.31
N PRO A 19 1.07 11.16 1.64
CA PRO A 19 0.42 10.77 2.89
C PRO A 19 0.10 9.27 2.97
N GLU A 20 -0.35 8.64 1.88
CA GLU A 20 -0.61 7.20 1.84
C GLU A 20 0.66 6.38 2.09
N ASN A 21 1.80 6.78 1.50
CA ASN A 21 3.08 6.11 1.68
C ASN A 21 3.60 6.25 3.11
N ARG A 22 3.47 7.44 3.72
CA ARG A 22 3.85 7.67 5.11
C ARG A 22 3.00 6.83 6.08
N LEU A 23 1.70 6.76 5.83
CA LEU A 23 0.78 5.95 6.64
C LEU A 23 1.07 4.46 6.48
N LEU A 24 1.30 4.00 5.24
CA LEU A 24 1.71 2.62 4.95
C LEU A 24 2.96 2.25 5.74
N LEU A 25 4.01 3.08 5.69
CA LEU A 25 5.26 2.81 6.40
C LEU A 25 5.05 2.68 7.91
N ARG A 26 4.26 3.60 8.48
CA ARG A 26 3.92 3.59 9.91
C ARG A 26 3.14 2.33 10.30
N SER A 27 2.11 1.97 9.53
CA SER A 27 1.33 0.76 9.78
C SER A 27 2.17 -0.52 9.66
N LEU A 28 3.13 -0.55 8.72
CA LEU A 28 4.07 -1.67 8.61
C LEU A 28 4.98 -1.73 9.84
N MET A 29 5.56 -0.61 10.28
CA MET A 29 6.39 -0.56 11.49
C MET A 29 5.62 -1.02 12.74
N ASP A 30 4.38 -0.56 12.91
CA ASP A 30 3.53 -1.01 14.00
C ASP A 30 3.28 -2.52 13.91
N ALA A 31 3.02 -3.05 12.71
CA ALA A 31 2.81 -4.47 12.53
C ALA A 31 4.09 -5.31 12.79
N ILE A 32 5.26 -4.75 12.47
CA ILE A 32 6.58 -5.32 12.82
C ILE A 32 6.74 -5.38 14.34
N ASN A 33 6.50 -4.27 15.03
CA ASN A 33 6.63 -4.16 16.49
C ASN A 33 5.69 -5.11 17.23
N ASN A 34 4.50 -5.34 16.69
CA ASN A 34 3.52 -6.29 17.25
C ASN A 34 3.77 -7.75 16.84
N GLY A 35 4.85 -8.06 16.09
CA GLY A 35 5.21 -9.42 15.74
C GLY A 35 4.31 -10.08 14.69
N PHE A 36 3.60 -9.32 13.86
CA PHE A 36 2.70 -9.90 12.82
C PHE A 36 3.43 -10.39 11.55
N ARG A 37 4.77 -10.46 11.58
CA ARG A 37 5.56 -11.05 10.50
C ARG A 37 5.50 -12.58 10.62
N ASP A 38 5.36 -13.27 9.49
CA ASP A 38 5.51 -14.73 9.45
C ASP A 38 6.99 -15.12 9.69
N ALA A 39 7.26 -16.40 9.94
CA ALA A 39 8.61 -16.97 10.08
C ALA A 39 9.59 -16.55 8.95
N SER A 40 9.07 -16.24 7.76
CA SER A 40 9.82 -15.73 6.61
C SER A 40 10.11 -14.23 6.66
N GLY A 41 9.69 -13.54 7.73
CA GLY A 41 9.81 -12.08 7.90
C GLY A 41 8.83 -11.27 7.05
N LYS A 42 7.90 -11.92 6.36
CA LYS A 42 6.93 -11.29 5.45
C LYS A 42 5.58 -11.10 6.13
N PHE A 43 4.84 -10.10 5.66
CA PHE A 43 3.45 -9.96 6.05
C PHE A 43 2.57 -10.86 5.20
N ASN A 44 1.70 -11.61 5.85
CA ASN A 44 0.68 -12.36 5.13
C ASN A 44 -0.36 -11.39 4.52
N LYS A 45 -1.06 -11.86 3.48
CA LYS A 45 -2.08 -11.06 2.77
C LYS A 45 -3.14 -10.51 3.74
N LEU A 46 -3.63 -11.34 4.65
CA LEU A 46 -4.68 -10.99 5.61
C LEU A 46 -4.24 -9.84 6.53
N THR A 47 -3.00 -9.87 7.03
CA THR A 47 -2.41 -8.84 7.89
C THR A 47 -2.30 -7.52 7.14
N ILE A 48 -1.83 -7.54 5.89
CA ILE A 48 -1.78 -6.33 5.08
C ILE A 48 -3.20 -5.78 4.85
N GLU A 49 -4.17 -6.61 4.50
CA GLU A 49 -5.55 -6.16 4.27
C GLU A 49 -6.22 -5.61 5.53
N THR A 50 -6.06 -6.29 6.68
CA THR A 50 -6.75 -5.95 7.93
C THR A 50 -6.07 -4.85 8.73
N ARG A 51 -4.73 -4.74 8.68
CA ARG A 51 -3.98 -3.75 9.47
C ARG A 51 -3.54 -2.56 8.63
N VAL A 52 -2.92 -2.81 7.49
CA VAL A 52 -2.35 -1.73 6.67
C VAL A 52 -3.46 -1.07 5.85
N LEU A 53 -4.16 -1.83 5.02
CA LEU A 53 -5.19 -1.29 4.13
C LEU A 53 -6.42 -0.80 4.87
N SER A 54 -6.81 -1.44 5.97
CA SER A 54 -7.89 -0.95 6.82
C SER A 54 -7.58 0.44 7.40
N VAL A 55 -6.36 0.66 7.90
CA VAL A 55 -5.93 1.97 8.43
C VAL A 55 -5.89 3.03 7.33
N LEU A 56 -5.36 2.69 6.15
CA LEU A 56 -5.39 3.56 4.98
C LEU A 56 -6.82 3.93 4.56
N ARG A 57 -7.73 2.97 4.57
CA ARG A 57 -9.15 3.19 4.25
C ARG A 57 -9.84 4.08 5.28
N GLN A 58 -9.54 3.89 6.57
CA GLN A 58 -10.12 4.70 7.64
C GLN A 58 -9.58 6.13 7.68
N GLN A 59 -8.27 6.32 7.47
CA GLN A 59 -7.61 7.63 7.60
C GLN A 59 -7.68 8.46 6.33
N LEU A 60 -7.55 7.83 5.15
CA LEU A 60 -7.44 8.52 3.87
C LEU A 60 -8.58 8.19 2.90
N GLY A 61 -9.51 7.31 3.29
CA GLY A 61 -10.56 6.83 2.39
C GLY A 61 -10.02 5.98 1.23
N SER A 62 -8.76 5.53 1.31
CA SER A 62 -8.09 4.83 0.23
C SER A 62 -8.81 3.52 -0.12
N LYS A 63 -9.11 3.33 -1.40
CA LYS A 63 -9.65 2.08 -1.98
C LYS A 63 -8.54 1.13 -2.44
N LYS A 64 -7.34 1.27 -1.88
CA LYS A 64 -6.18 0.41 -2.22
C LYS A 64 -6.46 -1.00 -1.72
N THR A 65 -6.01 -1.98 -2.48
CA THR A 65 -6.24 -3.41 -2.23
C THR A 65 -4.88 -4.09 -2.15
N TYR A 66 -4.83 -5.36 -1.71
CA TYR A 66 -3.57 -6.08 -1.65
C TYR A 66 -2.86 -6.16 -3.01
N GLY A 67 -3.61 -6.19 -4.12
CA GLY A 67 -3.05 -6.11 -5.47
C GLY A 67 -2.26 -4.82 -5.71
N HIS A 68 -2.75 -3.68 -5.22
CA HIS A 68 -2.04 -2.40 -5.29
C HIS A 68 -0.78 -2.35 -4.41
N TYR A 69 -0.80 -3.06 -3.28
CA TYR A 69 0.39 -3.24 -2.44
C TYR A 69 1.44 -4.14 -3.12
N LYS A 70 1.01 -5.25 -3.74
CA LYS A 70 1.90 -6.20 -4.42
C LYS A 70 2.56 -5.61 -5.67
N ASN A 71 1.87 -4.67 -6.34
CA ASN A 71 2.37 -3.99 -7.53
C ASN A 71 3.25 -2.76 -7.21
N ARG A 72 3.56 -2.50 -5.94
CA ARG A 72 4.51 -1.46 -5.52
C ARG A 72 5.93 -2.00 -5.57
#